data_AF-A0A2E7HDU4-F1
#
_entry.id   AF-A0A2E7HDU4-F1
#
_cell.length_a   1.000
_cell.length_b   1.000
_cell.length_c   1.000
_cell.angle_alpha   90.00
_cell.angle_beta   90.00
_cell.angle_gamma   90.00
#
_symmetry.space_group_name_H-M   'P 1'
#
loop_
_entity.id
_entity.type
_entity.pdbx_description
1 polymer ?
#
loop_
_entity_poly.entity_id
_entity_poly.type
_entity_poly.pdbx_seq_one_letter_code
_entity_poly.pdbx_strand_id
1 'polypeptide(L)'
;MIQSLADNPTNLLTHGHTMQVTETASDGLKREYKVVIPADDMSARIDARVQELRRTVQLKGFRPGKVPAELLKKQYGQAIVGEVVQQTLQDTSGDVINGQGVRPATQPSIEDMSFDEGTDLEYVIAVEVMPEIETDDFSRFALENLVIEVTDDEVDEAVERLRERSKISAETDEGYKAKEGDSLRIDFVGKVDGEEFPDGAAEDHVAEIGAGRLLPEFESSLTGKKAGDSYTAKVTFPDDYGAEHLAGKEAAFDITVKEVRTSTTPELNEEFAKSQGAESLDELRTMMRERLSSEYQQLSRQRLKRTLLDQLSESYSFAVPPSLADTEFDSIWHQVEQELNQPHDHDHGDDDQGHEPVSDEKREEMKDEYRTIAERRVRLGLLLSEVGRAHDIQVTPEDMQQAVIERARQFPGQEAMVVKYYQENQQAIQEVTAPILEDRVVDQILTQVKLSERTVSPQEFFDIENADIADDKEAAEAKEKKPAKKAAKKAPAKKAAAKKATAKKAAAKKSTAKKAPAKKAAKKKAAPSKDDEA
;
A
#
# COMPACT_ATOMS: atom_id res chain seq x y z
N MET A 1 13.92 13.10 -34.14
CA MET A 1 13.58 13.00 -35.58
C MET A 1 13.17 11.57 -35.80
N ILE A 2 11.88 11.26 -35.66
CA ILE A 2 11.41 9.88 -35.56
C ILE A 2 11.50 9.26 -36.96
N GLN A 3 12.35 8.24 -37.10
CA GLN A 3 12.42 7.43 -38.31
C GLN A 3 11.65 6.15 -38.01
N SER A 4 10.61 5.88 -38.79
CA SER A 4 9.84 4.65 -38.70
C SER A 4 10.77 3.46 -38.91
N LEU A 5 10.91 2.64 -37.86
CA LEU A 5 11.21 1.23 -37.97
C LEU A 5 9.84 0.55 -38.13
N ALA A 6 9.65 -0.09 -39.28
CA ALA A 6 8.47 -0.88 -39.59
C ALA A 6 8.92 -2.08 -40.44
N ASP A 7 8.14 -3.14 -40.36
CA ASP A 7 8.11 -4.25 -41.32
C ASP A 7 9.43 -5.00 -41.55
N ASN A 8 9.79 -5.84 -40.58
CA ASN A 8 10.35 -7.15 -40.91
C ASN A 8 9.84 -8.19 -39.90
N PRO A 9 8.91 -9.09 -40.27
CA PRO A 9 8.34 -10.05 -39.34
C PRO A 9 9.42 -11.01 -38.84
N THR A 10 9.51 -11.18 -37.53
CA THR A 10 10.45 -12.11 -36.91
C THR A 10 9.78 -13.47 -36.80
N ASN A 11 10.27 -14.43 -37.60
CA ASN A 11 9.87 -15.83 -37.49
C ASN A 11 10.54 -16.43 -36.25
N LEU A 12 9.80 -16.54 -35.15
CA LEU A 12 10.26 -17.30 -33.98
C LEU A 12 9.93 -18.78 -34.19
N LEU A 13 10.97 -19.62 -34.14
CA LEU A 13 10.82 -21.07 -34.06
C LEU A 13 10.91 -21.50 -32.59
N THR A 14 9.77 -21.72 -31.96
CA THR A 14 9.68 -22.32 -30.63
C THR A 14 8.88 -23.62 -30.70
N HIS A 15 9.28 -24.59 -29.86
CA HIS A 15 8.63 -25.90 -29.71
C HIS A 15 8.42 -26.75 -30.99
N GLY A 16 8.98 -26.34 -32.13
CA GLY A 16 8.88 -27.02 -33.44
C GLY A 16 7.95 -26.34 -34.45
N HIS A 17 7.36 -25.20 -34.10
CA HIS A 17 6.35 -24.49 -34.88
C HIS A 17 6.90 -23.17 -35.47
N THR A 18 6.17 -22.54 -36.39
CA THR A 18 6.59 -21.28 -37.03
C THR A 18 5.54 -20.18 -36.87
N MET A 19 5.66 -19.37 -35.82
CA MET A 19 4.85 -18.17 -35.65
C MET A 19 5.55 -16.93 -36.22
N GLN A 20 4.76 -16.01 -36.78
CA GLN A 20 5.23 -14.70 -37.22
C GLN A 20 4.93 -13.67 -36.15
N VAL A 21 5.94 -12.89 -35.75
CA VAL A 21 5.83 -11.84 -34.74
C VAL A 21 6.21 -10.50 -35.34
N THR A 22 5.34 -9.50 -35.19
CA THR A 22 5.57 -8.13 -35.68
C THR A 22 5.26 -7.14 -34.57
N GLU A 23 6.24 -6.31 -34.20
CA GLU A 23 6.04 -5.17 -33.31
C GLU A 23 5.19 -4.11 -34.01
N THR A 24 3.99 -3.83 -33.49
CA THR A 24 3.03 -2.88 -34.09
C THR A 24 3.10 -1.50 -33.45
N ALA A 25 3.45 -1.43 -32.16
CA ALA A 25 3.63 -0.18 -31.43
C ALA A 25 4.78 -0.25 -30.43
N SER A 26 5.48 0.88 -30.28
CA SER A 26 6.49 1.13 -29.25
C SER A 26 6.43 2.61 -28.86
N ASP A 27 5.53 2.97 -27.95
CA ASP A 27 5.43 4.33 -27.39
C ASP A 27 5.65 4.32 -25.88
N GLY A 28 6.57 5.17 -25.41
CA GLY A 28 7.08 5.14 -24.04
C GLY A 28 7.47 3.72 -23.60
N LEU A 29 6.80 3.21 -22.57
CA LEU A 29 6.97 1.86 -22.01
C LEU A 29 6.01 0.82 -22.60
N LYS A 30 4.97 1.22 -23.37
CA LYS A 30 4.02 0.29 -23.97
C LYS A 30 4.62 -0.35 -25.23
N ARG A 31 4.42 -1.65 -25.40
CA ARG A 31 4.75 -2.43 -26.60
C ARG A 31 3.55 -3.24 -27.03
N GLU A 32 3.38 -3.35 -28.34
CA GLU A 32 2.38 -4.23 -28.94
C GLU A 32 3.08 -5.18 -29.92
N TYR A 33 2.80 -6.48 -29.81
CA TYR A 33 3.28 -7.50 -30.72
C TYR A 33 2.10 -8.22 -31.35
N LYS A 34 1.86 -8.01 -32.65
CA LYS A 34 0.96 -8.88 -33.40
C LYS A 34 1.63 -10.22 -33.63
N VAL A 35 0.94 -11.29 -33.25
CA VAL A 35 1.34 -12.68 -33.44
C VAL A 35 0.38 -13.35 -34.43
N VAL A 36 0.93 -14.11 -35.37
CA VAL A 36 0.17 -14.94 -36.31
C VAL A 36 0.69 -16.36 -36.26
N ILE A 37 -0.20 -17.31 -35.98
CA ILE A 37 0.09 -18.75 -35.86
C ILE A 37 -0.65 -19.47 -37.00
N PRO A 38 0.06 -20.19 -37.89
CA PRO A 38 -0.55 -20.81 -39.06
C PRO A 38 -1.68 -21.81 -38.75
N ALA A 39 -2.67 -21.86 -39.64
CA ALA A 39 -3.78 -22.82 -39.62
C ALA A 39 -3.30 -24.28 -39.50
N ASP A 40 -2.21 -24.63 -40.17
CA ASP A 40 -1.61 -25.97 -40.12
C ASP A 40 -1.11 -26.31 -38.69
N ASP A 41 -0.41 -25.39 -38.03
CA ASP A 41 0.10 -25.56 -36.66
C ASP A 41 -1.08 -25.65 -35.65
N MET A 42 -2.11 -24.81 -35.81
CA MET A 42 -3.34 -24.89 -35.02
C MET A 42 -4.07 -26.22 -35.22
N SER A 43 -4.18 -26.71 -36.46
CA SER A 43 -4.82 -28.00 -36.77
C SER A 43 -4.09 -29.18 -36.13
N ALA A 44 -2.74 -29.14 -36.12
CA ALA A 44 -1.90 -30.16 -35.50
C ALA A 44 -2.07 -30.19 -33.97
N ARG A 45 -2.17 -29.03 -33.32
CA ARG A 45 -2.46 -28.92 -31.88
C ARG A 45 -3.86 -29.46 -31.54
N ILE A 46 -4.88 -29.13 -32.33
CA ILE A 46 -6.25 -29.66 -32.16
C ILE A 46 -6.27 -31.19 -32.32
N ASP A 47 -5.66 -31.74 -33.36
CA ASP A 47 -5.63 -33.20 -33.58
C ASP A 47 -4.82 -33.94 -32.52
N ALA A 48 -3.72 -33.36 -32.04
CA ALA A 48 -2.98 -33.90 -30.89
C ALA A 48 -3.89 -34.00 -29.65
N ARG A 49 -4.59 -32.91 -29.30
CA ARG A 49 -5.50 -32.89 -28.14
C ARG A 49 -6.67 -33.85 -28.28
N VAL A 50 -7.22 -34.04 -29.49
CA VAL A 50 -8.21 -35.09 -29.78
C VAL A 50 -7.65 -36.49 -29.52
N GLN A 51 -6.39 -36.78 -29.88
CA GLN A 51 -5.77 -38.09 -29.58
C GLN A 51 -5.44 -38.30 -28.10
N GLU A 52 -5.21 -37.24 -27.33
CA GLU A 52 -5.06 -37.30 -25.87
C GLU A 52 -6.40 -37.60 -25.19
N LEU A 53 -7.42 -36.76 -25.43
CA LEU A 53 -8.75 -36.92 -24.86
C LEU A 53 -9.32 -38.31 -25.17
N ARG A 54 -9.07 -38.83 -26.38
CA ARG A 54 -9.44 -40.19 -26.79
C ARG A 54 -8.92 -41.30 -25.87
N ARG A 55 -7.78 -41.09 -25.18
CA ARG A 55 -7.20 -42.06 -24.24
C ARG A 55 -7.92 -42.04 -22.88
N THR A 56 -8.35 -40.87 -22.41
CA THR A 56 -8.91 -40.65 -21.07
C THR A 56 -10.44 -40.69 -21.04
N VAL A 57 -11.11 -40.24 -22.11
CA VAL A 57 -12.58 -40.08 -22.16
C VAL A 57 -13.33 -41.42 -22.08
N GLN A 58 -14.40 -41.43 -21.28
CA GLN A 58 -15.28 -42.58 -21.10
C GLN A 58 -16.63 -42.31 -21.78
N LEU A 59 -16.77 -42.72 -23.04
CA LEU A 59 -18.01 -42.54 -23.79
C LEU A 59 -18.91 -43.79 -23.70
N LYS A 60 -20.21 -43.60 -23.41
CA LYS A 60 -21.17 -44.71 -23.29
C LYS A 60 -21.21 -45.54 -24.57
N GLY A 61 -20.85 -46.83 -24.47
CA GLY A 61 -20.77 -47.77 -25.59
C GLY A 61 -19.37 -47.96 -26.20
N PHE A 62 -18.37 -47.18 -25.78
CA PHE A 62 -16.99 -47.29 -26.24
C PHE A 62 -16.03 -47.58 -25.08
N ARG A 63 -15.00 -48.39 -25.34
CA ARG A 63 -13.87 -48.57 -24.42
C ARG A 63 -12.93 -47.35 -24.52
N PRO A 64 -12.32 -46.86 -23.42
CA PRO A 64 -11.27 -45.84 -23.48
C PRO A 64 -10.18 -46.18 -24.49
N GLY A 65 -9.67 -45.18 -25.21
CA GLY A 65 -8.75 -45.36 -26.34
C GLY A 65 -9.37 -45.88 -27.64
N LYS A 66 -10.68 -46.21 -27.67
CA LYS A 66 -11.37 -46.78 -28.85
C LYS A 66 -12.54 -45.95 -29.39
N VAL A 67 -12.80 -44.76 -28.84
CA VAL A 67 -13.71 -43.79 -29.47
C VAL A 67 -13.13 -43.32 -30.83
N PRO A 68 -13.94 -43.15 -31.89
CA PRO A 68 -13.50 -42.51 -33.14
C PRO A 68 -13.21 -41.02 -32.96
N ALA A 69 -12.20 -40.49 -33.64
CA ALA A 69 -11.84 -39.06 -33.58
C ALA A 69 -13.00 -38.15 -34.04
N GLU A 70 -13.65 -38.49 -35.17
CA GLU A 70 -14.83 -37.79 -35.70
C GLU A 70 -15.97 -37.64 -34.67
N LEU A 71 -16.19 -38.66 -33.83
CA LEU A 71 -17.23 -38.61 -32.81
C LEU A 71 -16.84 -37.69 -31.65
N LEU A 72 -15.54 -37.63 -31.31
CA LEU A 72 -15.02 -36.69 -30.32
C LEU A 72 -15.05 -35.25 -30.84
N LYS A 73 -14.60 -34.99 -32.07
CA LYS A 73 -14.73 -33.67 -32.71
C LYS A 73 -16.20 -33.22 -32.74
N LYS A 74 -17.13 -34.11 -33.08
CA LYS A 74 -18.57 -33.79 -33.12
C LYS A 74 -19.22 -33.54 -31.74
N GLN A 75 -18.67 -34.06 -30.64
CA GLN A 75 -19.24 -33.91 -29.30
C GLN A 75 -18.51 -32.93 -28.38
N TYR A 76 -17.21 -32.71 -28.61
CA TYR A 76 -16.33 -31.92 -27.76
C TYR A 76 -15.51 -30.88 -28.54
N GLY A 77 -15.65 -30.80 -29.88
CA GLY A 77 -14.79 -29.99 -30.76
C GLY A 77 -14.62 -28.54 -30.31
N GLN A 78 -15.71 -27.81 -30.04
CA GLN A 78 -15.64 -26.42 -29.57
C GLN A 78 -14.90 -26.28 -28.22
N ALA A 79 -15.06 -27.23 -27.30
CA ALA A 79 -14.36 -27.22 -26.01
C ALA A 79 -12.85 -27.54 -26.19
N ILE A 80 -12.51 -28.49 -27.06
CA ILE A 80 -11.13 -28.80 -27.42
C ILE A 80 -10.46 -27.61 -28.11
N VAL A 81 -11.16 -26.94 -29.03
CA VAL A 81 -10.68 -25.75 -29.73
C VAL A 81 -10.43 -24.61 -28.74
N GLY A 82 -11.37 -24.34 -27.82
CA GLY A 82 -11.19 -23.31 -26.79
C GLY A 82 -9.99 -23.61 -25.88
N GLU A 83 -9.85 -24.85 -25.41
CA GLU A 83 -8.71 -25.29 -24.60
C GLU A 83 -7.37 -25.17 -25.36
N VAL A 84 -7.32 -25.58 -26.63
CA VAL A 84 -6.12 -25.50 -27.47
C VAL A 84 -5.75 -24.07 -27.80
N VAL A 85 -6.73 -23.20 -28.09
CA VAL A 85 -6.49 -21.76 -28.29
C VAL A 85 -5.95 -21.14 -27.00
N GLN A 86 -6.58 -21.37 -25.85
CA GLN A 86 -6.12 -20.82 -24.57
C GLN A 86 -4.69 -21.28 -24.20
N GLN A 87 -4.39 -22.58 -24.33
CA GLN A 87 -3.05 -23.10 -24.09
C GLN A 87 -2.04 -22.50 -25.07
N THR A 88 -2.40 -22.39 -26.36
CA THR A 88 -1.50 -21.84 -27.38
C THR A 88 -1.18 -20.38 -27.10
N LEU A 89 -2.19 -19.56 -26.81
CA LEU A 89 -2.01 -18.16 -26.41
C LEU A 89 -1.08 -18.03 -25.20
N GLN A 90 -1.19 -18.91 -24.21
CA GLN A 90 -0.30 -18.92 -23.05
C GLN A 90 1.15 -19.30 -23.42
N ASP A 91 1.34 -20.38 -24.19
CA ASP A 91 2.65 -20.83 -24.66
C ASP A 91 3.36 -19.72 -25.46
N THR A 92 2.69 -19.24 -26.52
CA THR A 92 3.33 -18.38 -27.52
C THR A 92 3.49 -16.95 -27.03
N SER A 93 2.67 -16.48 -26.09
CA SER A 93 2.92 -15.17 -25.46
C SER A 93 4.15 -15.20 -24.57
N GLY A 94 4.40 -16.30 -23.84
CA GLY A 94 5.65 -16.52 -23.12
C GLY A 94 6.86 -16.57 -24.05
N ASP A 95 6.76 -17.35 -25.14
CA ASP A 95 7.81 -17.46 -26.15
C ASP A 95 8.11 -16.11 -26.86
N VAL A 96 7.09 -15.28 -27.14
CA VAL A 96 7.25 -13.93 -27.73
C VAL A 96 7.98 -12.99 -26.78
N ILE A 97 7.52 -12.86 -25.53
CA ILE A 97 8.11 -11.93 -24.55
C ILE A 97 9.58 -12.29 -24.28
N ASN A 98 9.87 -13.57 -24.09
CA ASN A 98 11.25 -14.05 -23.95
C ASN A 98 12.09 -13.84 -25.23
N GLY A 99 11.51 -14.07 -26.41
CA GLY A 99 12.18 -13.91 -27.70
C GLY A 99 12.50 -12.46 -28.07
N GLN A 100 11.71 -11.49 -27.58
CA GLN A 100 11.99 -10.05 -27.69
C GLN A 100 12.90 -9.53 -26.57
N GLY A 101 13.15 -10.32 -25.53
CA GLY A 101 14.01 -9.94 -24.40
C GLY A 101 13.45 -8.84 -23.50
N VAL A 102 12.15 -8.53 -23.59
CA VAL A 102 11.51 -7.47 -22.81
C VAL A 102 11.15 -7.96 -21.41
N ARG A 103 11.39 -7.13 -20.38
CA ARG A 103 10.94 -7.38 -19.00
C ARG A 103 9.53 -6.80 -18.84
N PRO A 104 8.46 -7.61 -18.77
CA PRO A 104 7.12 -7.08 -18.51
C PRO A 104 7.04 -6.51 -17.09
N ALA A 105 6.34 -5.38 -16.93
CA ALA A 105 6.02 -4.77 -15.64
C ALA A 105 4.78 -5.41 -14.99
N THR A 106 3.84 -5.87 -15.81
CA THR A 106 2.58 -6.53 -15.44
C THR A 106 2.29 -7.71 -16.37
N GLN A 107 1.32 -8.55 -16.02
CA GLN A 107 0.87 -9.66 -16.88
C GLN A 107 0.48 -9.14 -18.27
N PRO A 108 1.07 -9.63 -19.39
CA PRO A 108 0.71 -9.15 -20.72
C PRO A 108 -0.77 -9.35 -21.05
N SER A 109 -1.38 -8.33 -21.65
CA SER A 109 -2.76 -8.35 -22.17
C SER A 109 -2.81 -9.03 -23.54
N ILE A 110 -3.94 -9.66 -23.85
CA ILE A 110 -4.22 -10.29 -25.15
C ILE A 110 -5.45 -9.60 -25.76
N GLU A 111 -5.22 -8.95 -26.89
CA GLU A 111 -6.17 -8.05 -27.57
C GLU A 111 -6.35 -8.47 -29.04
N ASP A 112 -7.44 -8.01 -29.67
CA ASP A 112 -7.81 -8.29 -31.08
C ASP A 112 -7.68 -9.77 -31.53
N MET A 113 -7.95 -10.71 -30.61
CA MET A 113 -7.89 -12.15 -30.89
C MET A 113 -8.93 -12.58 -31.93
N SER A 114 -8.48 -13.23 -33.01
CA SER A 114 -9.30 -13.74 -34.10
C SER A 114 -8.88 -15.15 -34.50
N PHE A 115 -9.83 -16.09 -34.55
CA PHE A 115 -9.62 -17.47 -34.99
C PHE A 115 -10.93 -18.13 -35.43
N ASP A 116 -10.93 -18.69 -36.64
CA ASP A 116 -11.96 -19.61 -37.15
C ASP A 116 -11.33 -20.99 -37.40
N GLU A 117 -12.11 -22.08 -37.31
CA GLU A 117 -11.55 -23.43 -37.51
C GLU A 117 -11.08 -23.63 -38.96
N GLY A 118 -9.75 -23.67 -39.15
CA GLY A 118 -9.10 -23.77 -40.46
C GLY A 118 -8.52 -22.45 -40.98
N THR A 119 -8.55 -21.37 -40.20
CA THR A 119 -7.75 -20.15 -40.44
C THR A 119 -6.51 -20.12 -39.53
N ASP A 120 -5.63 -19.16 -39.78
CA ASP A 120 -4.59 -18.78 -38.84
C ASP A 120 -5.23 -18.23 -37.54
N LEU A 121 -4.52 -18.36 -36.42
CA LEU A 121 -4.83 -17.66 -35.17
C LEU A 121 -4.04 -16.35 -35.16
N GLU A 122 -4.75 -15.23 -35.17
CA GLU A 122 -4.17 -13.89 -35.01
C GLU A 122 -4.53 -13.30 -33.64
N TYR A 123 -3.60 -12.61 -33.00
CA TYR A 123 -3.85 -11.83 -31.80
C TYR A 123 -2.76 -10.77 -31.58
N VAL A 124 -3.02 -9.79 -30.72
CA VAL A 124 -2.04 -8.78 -30.28
C VAL A 124 -1.70 -9.01 -28.81
N ILE A 125 -0.41 -9.02 -28.49
CA ILE A 125 0.09 -8.96 -27.11
C ILE A 125 0.37 -7.50 -26.80
N ALA A 126 -0.41 -6.89 -25.91
CA ALA A 126 -0.13 -5.57 -25.36
C ALA A 126 0.58 -5.72 -24.02
N VAL A 127 1.74 -5.08 -23.85
CA VAL A 127 2.58 -5.22 -22.65
C VAL A 127 3.23 -3.90 -22.27
N GLU A 128 3.31 -3.63 -20.98
CA GLU A 128 4.13 -2.54 -20.45
C GLU A 128 5.48 -3.08 -20.02
N VAL A 129 6.55 -2.48 -20.50
CA VAL A 129 7.93 -2.90 -20.23
C VAL A 129 8.49 -2.11 -19.04
N MET A 130 9.22 -2.80 -18.17
CA MET A 130 9.96 -2.19 -17.07
C MET A 130 10.90 -1.09 -17.61
N PRO A 131 10.95 0.11 -17.00
CA PRO A 131 11.86 1.16 -17.44
C PRO A 131 13.33 0.74 -17.26
N GLU A 132 14.19 1.21 -18.14
CA GLU A 132 15.64 1.21 -17.91
C GLU A 132 15.95 2.29 -16.87
N ILE A 133 16.47 1.87 -15.71
CA ILE A 133 16.81 2.75 -14.58
C ILE A 133 18.33 2.73 -14.41
N GLU A 134 18.99 3.85 -14.70
CA GLU A 134 20.40 4.03 -14.37
C GLU A 134 20.53 4.28 -12.87
N THR A 135 21.13 3.34 -12.12
CA THR A 135 21.43 3.51 -10.70
C THR A 135 22.75 4.27 -10.55
N ASP A 136 22.65 5.57 -10.25
CA ASP A 136 23.79 6.48 -10.08
C ASP A 136 24.67 6.13 -8.87
N ASP A 137 25.87 6.69 -8.83
CA ASP A 137 26.72 6.74 -7.64
C ASP A 137 25.99 7.41 -6.45
N PHE A 138 25.60 6.59 -5.47
CA PHE A 138 24.96 7.02 -4.24
C PHE A 138 25.87 7.90 -3.36
N SER A 139 27.18 7.94 -3.60
CA SER A 139 28.10 8.79 -2.85
C SER A 139 27.79 10.28 -3.00
N ARG A 140 26.96 10.69 -3.96
CA ARG A 140 26.47 12.08 -4.07
C ARG A 140 25.58 12.50 -2.89
N PHE A 141 24.81 11.57 -2.32
CA PHE A 141 23.86 11.85 -1.24
C PHE A 141 24.58 12.07 0.10
N ALA A 142 23.96 12.85 0.98
CA ALA A 142 24.46 13.15 2.32
C ALA A 142 23.31 13.11 3.32
N LEU A 143 23.50 12.38 4.42
CA LEU A 143 22.48 12.11 5.44
C LEU A 143 23.06 12.25 6.84
N GLU A 144 22.23 12.74 7.76
CA GLU A 144 22.55 12.84 9.19
C GLU A 144 21.77 11.78 9.98
N ASN A 145 22.50 10.84 10.58
CA ASN A 145 21.98 9.88 11.55
C ASN A 145 21.85 10.57 12.91
N LEU A 146 20.63 10.72 13.43
CA LEU A 146 20.36 11.38 14.71
C LEU A 146 20.30 10.35 15.83
N VAL A 147 21.45 10.10 16.47
CA VAL A 147 21.55 9.16 17.58
C VAL A 147 20.94 9.80 18.83
N ILE A 148 19.75 9.37 19.22
CA ILE A 148 19.10 9.86 20.44
C ILE A 148 19.83 9.31 21.67
N GLU A 149 20.28 10.19 22.56
CA GLU A 149 20.87 9.81 23.84
C GLU A 149 19.78 9.40 24.85
N VAL A 150 19.88 8.20 25.43
CA VAL A 150 19.02 7.79 26.55
C VAL A 150 19.63 8.29 27.86
N THR A 151 18.98 9.26 28.49
CA THR A 151 19.46 9.85 29.74
C THR A 151 19.09 9.00 30.97
N ASP A 152 19.80 9.19 32.08
CA ASP A 152 19.47 8.50 33.34
C ASP A 152 18.13 8.97 33.93
N ASP A 153 17.77 10.25 33.73
CA ASP A 153 16.49 10.81 34.17
C ASP A 153 15.31 10.11 33.48
N GLU A 154 15.41 9.82 32.16
CA GLU A 154 14.37 9.09 31.41
C GLU A 154 14.25 7.63 31.79
N VAL A 155 15.35 7.00 32.19
CA VAL A 155 15.35 5.63 32.73
C VAL A 155 14.61 5.60 34.07
N ASP A 156 14.85 6.58 34.95
CA ASP A 156 14.13 6.71 36.21
C ASP A 156 12.65 7.06 36.00
N GLU A 157 12.30 7.94 35.06
CA GLU A 157 10.90 8.15 34.67
C GLU A 157 10.23 6.89 34.08
N ALA A 158 10.95 6.10 33.26
CA ALA A 158 10.42 4.86 32.69
C ALA A 158 10.18 3.79 33.77
N VAL A 159 11.08 3.70 34.76
CA VAL A 159 10.90 2.86 35.95
C VAL A 159 9.73 3.36 36.81
N GLU A 160 9.56 4.67 36.98
CA GLU A 160 8.42 5.25 37.71
C GLU A 160 7.09 4.94 37.01
N ARG A 161 6.99 5.20 35.69
CA ARG A 161 5.81 4.85 34.87
C ARG A 161 5.50 3.35 34.91
N LEU A 162 6.51 2.49 34.99
CA LEU A 162 6.31 1.05 35.18
C LEU A 162 5.78 0.72 36.59
N ARG A 163 6.28 1.40 37.63
CA ARG A 163 5.82 1.25 39.02
C ARG A 163 4.36 1.69 39.19
N GLU A 164 3.98 2.83 38.62
CA GLU A 164 2.60 3.36 38.61
C GLU A 164 1.61 2.44 37.88
N ARG A 165 2.05 1.80 36.79
CA ARG A 165 1.24 0.79 36.07
C ARG A 165 1.16 -0.56 36.80
N SER A 166 2.05 -0.79 37.77
CA SER A 166 2.15 -2.04 38.54
C SER A 166 1.50 -1.94 39.93
N LYS A 167 0.44 -1.13 40.09
CA LYS A 167 -0.35 -1.02 41.32
C LYS A 167 -0.81 -2.41 41.79
N ILE A 168 -0.58 -2.70 43.07
CA ILE A 168 -1.05 -3.91 43.73
C ILE A 168 -2.43 -3.61 44.32
N SER A 169 -3.48 -4.23 43.79
CA SER A 169 -4.84 -4.15 44.33
C SER A 169 -5.06 -5.28 45.36
N ALA A 170 -5.40 -4.90 46.59
CA ALA A 170 -5.75 -5.83 47.68
C ALA A 170 -7.21 -5.68 48.09
N GLU A 171 -7.86 -6.80 48.44
CA GLU A 171 -9.23 -6.83 48.98
C GLU A 171 -9.30 -6.18 50.37
N THR A 172 -10.36 -5.42 50.64
CA THR A 172 -10.48 -4.64 51.89
C THR A 172 -11.41 -5.31 52.91
N ASP A 173 -11.14 -5.09 54.21
CA ASP A 173 -11.98 -5.57 55.32
C ASP A 173 -13.46 -5.21 55.19
N GLU A 174 -14.33 -6.07 55.74
CA GLU A 174 -15.78 -5.87 55.71
C GLU A 174 -16.18 -4.52 56.32
N GLY A 175 -16.78 -3.66 55.49
CA GLY A 175 -17.20 -2.33 55.89
C GLY A 175 -16.09 -1.27 55.90
N TYR A 176 -14.92 -1.53 55.31
CA TYR A 176 -13.97 -0.49 54.89
C TYR A 176 -14.66 0.57 54.01
N LYS A 177 -14.15 1.81 54.02
CA LYS A 177 -14.66 2.93 53.21
C LYS A 177 -13.65 3.29 52.14
N ALA A 178 -14.08 3.29 50.88
CA ALA A 178 -13.27 3.72 49.75
C ALA A 178 -12.77 5.17 49.93
N LYS A 179 -11.54 5.42 49.48
CA LYS A 179 -10.89 6.72 49.42
C LYS A 179 -10.23 6.93 48.05
N GLU A 180 -9.71 8.11 47.81
CA GLU A 180 -8.87 8.44 46.65
C GLU A 180 -7.72 7.41 46.47
N GLY A 181 -7.56 6.90 45.24
CA GLY A 181 -6.65 5.81 44.89
C GLY A 181 -7.18 4.38 45.13
N ASP A 182 -8.38 4.20 45.71
CA ASP A 182 -9.01 2.88 45.78
C ASP A 182 -9.75 2.53 44.46
N SER A 183 -9.83 1.23 44.17
CA SER A 183 -10.55 0.69 43.02
C SER A 183 -11.81 -0.06 43.48
N LEU A 184 -12.96 0.21 42.85
CA LEU A 184 -14.26 -0.34 43.21
C LEU A 184 -14.81 -1.14 42.03
N ARG A 185 -15.30 -2.35 42.30
CA ARG A 185 -16.13 -3.09 41.35
C ARG A 185 -17.58 -2.62 41.55
N ILE A 186 -18.17 -2.06 40.52
CA ILE A 186 -19.50 -1.48 40.55
C ILE A 186 -20.36 -1.99 39.40
N ASP A 187 -21.66 -2.08 39.66
CA ASP A 187 -22.69 -2.03 38.62
C ASP A 187 -23.27 -0.61 38.63
N PHE A 188 -23.59 -0.05 37.46
CA PHE A 188 -24.30 1.23 37.39
C PHE A 188 -25.31 1.27 36.24
N VAL A 189 -26.37 2.07 36.42
CA VAL A 189 -27.36 2.39 35.38
C VAL A 189 -27.66 3.89 35.40
N GLY A 190 -27.25 4.59 34.35
CA GLY A 190 -27.45 6.02 34.13
C GLY A 190 -28.80 6.35 33.48
N LYS A 191 -29.46 7.39 34.00
CA LYS A 191 -30.77 7.89 33.55
C LYS A 191 -30.76 9.40 33.36
N VAL A 192 -31.31 9.87 32.26
CA VAL A 192 -31.56 11.30 31.98
C VAL A 192 -33.07 11.52 31.94
N ASP A 193 -33.57 12.52 32.67
CA ASP A 193 -35.02 12.81 32.84
C ASP A 193 -35.89 11.63 33.34
N GLY A 194 -35.27 10.52 33.76
CA GLY A 194 -35.92 9.29 34.21
C GLY A 194 -35.89 8.12 33.22
N GLU A 195 -35.38 8.32 31.99
CA GLU A 195 -35.19 7.28 30.98
C GLU A 195 -33.72 6.84 30.93
N GLU A 196 -33.49 5.53 30.73
CA GLU A 196 -32.15 4.94 30.59
C GLU A 196 -31.58 5.24 29.21
N PHE A 197 -30.34 5.74 29.14
CA PHE A 197 -29.69 6.11 27.87
C PHE A 197 -28.71 5.03 27.38
N PRO A 198 -28.47 4.90 26.06
CA PRO A 198 -27.48 3.97 25.51
C PRO A 198 -26.11 4.17 26.15
N ASP A 199 -25.39 3.07 26.39
CA ASP A 199 -24.03 3.05 26.95
C ASP A 199 -23.88 3.67 28.37
N GLY A 200 -24.99 4.13 28.96
CA GLY A 200 -25.07 4.62 30.33
C GLY A 200 -25.06 3.55 31.42
N ALA A 201 -24.89 2.27 31.08
CA ALA A 201 -24.99 1.16 32.03
C ALA A 201 -23.89 0.10 31.85
N ALA A 202 -23.37 -0.43 32.96
CA ALA A 202 -22.36 -1.49 32.96
C ALA A 202 -22.47 -2.39 34.21
N GLU A 203 -22.10 -3.66 34.06
CA GLU A 203 -21.95 -4.64 35.15
C GLU A 203 -20.47 -4.99 35.37
N ASP A 204 -20.09 -5.23 36.63
CA ASP A 204 -18.73 -5.60 37.07
C ASP A 204 -17.61 -4.62 36.66
N HIS A 205 -17.96 -3.37 36.34
CA HIS A 205 -17.04 -2.32 35.93
C HIS A 205 -16.08 -1.96 37.07
N VAL A 206 -14.80 -1.74 36.76
CA VAL A 206 -13.77 -1.40 37.76
C VAL A 206 -13.42 0.09 37.65
N ALA A 207 -14.01 0.90 38.53
CA ALA A 207 -13.72 2.32 38.67
C ALA A 207 -12.57 2.56 39.66
N GLU A 208 -11.64 3.47 39.36
CA GLU A 208 -10.59 3.91 40.31
C GLU A 208 -10.82 5.38 40.68
N ILE A 209 -10.87 5.70 41.97
CA ILE A 209 -11.18 7.06 42.44
C ILE A 209 -9.96 7.97 42.28
N GLY A 210 -10.10 9.06 41.52
CA GLY A 210 -9.01 10.00 41.24
C GLY A 210 -8.16 9.59 40.03
N ALA A 211 -8.63 8.63 39.22
CA ALA A 211 -7.98 8.24 37.98
C ALA A 211 -8.29 9.19 36.81
N GLY A 212 -9.35 10.02 36.93
CA GLY A 212 -9.75 10.96 35.88
C GLY A 212 -10.21 10.27 34.60
N ARG A 213 -10.75 9.06 34.73
CA ARG A 213 -11.25 8.23 33.60
C ARG A 213 -12.77 8.23 33.51
N LEU A 214 -13.44 8.50 34.62
CA LEU A 214 -14.87 8.74 34.69
C LEU A 214 -15.12 10.21 35.06
N LEU A 215 -16.36 10.66 34.92
CA LEU A 215 -16.73 12.03 35.24
C LEU A 215 -16.33 12.40 36.69
N PRO A 216 -15.75 13.59 36.95
CA PRO A 216 -15.25 13.94 38.28
C PRO A 216 -16.29 13.85 39.40
N GLU A 217 -17.56 14.17 39.12
CA GLU A 217 -18.67 14.00 40.08
C GLU A 217 -19.01 12.52 40.33
N PHE A 218 -18.86 11.66 39.33
CA PHE A 218 -19.05 10.21 39.45
C PHE A 218 -17.97 9.58 40.33
N GLU A 219 -16.69 9.83 40.05
CA GLU A 219 -15.56 9.36 40.89
C GLU A 219 -15.68 9.91 42.32
N SER A 220 -16.03 11.19 42.47
CA SER A 220 -16.30 11.80 43.78
C SER A 220 -17.43 11.10 44.54
N SER A 221 -18.48 10.64 43.85
CA SER A 221 -19.61 9.96 44.48
C SER A 221 -19.25 8.62 45.14
N LEU A 222 -18.23 7.93 44.60
CA LEU A 222 -17.73 6.65 45.11
C LEU A 222 -16.94 6.82 46.42
N THR A 223 -16.47 8.03 46.72
CA THR A 223 -15.67 8.30 47.91
C THR A 223 -16.49 8.11 49.19
N GLY A 224 -15.94 7.34 50.14
CA GLY A 224 -16.56 7.02 51.42
C GLY A 224 -17.58 5.89 51.40
N LYS A 225 -17.84 5.28 50.22
CA LYS A 225 -18.72 4.12 50.02
C LYS A 225 -18.07 2.81 50.44
N LYS A 226 -18.87 1.76 50.56
CA LYS A 226 -18.49 0.41 51.01
C LYS A 226 -18.98 -0.65 50.02
N ALA A 227 -18.35 -1.82 50.05
CA ALA A 227 -18.92 -3.01 49.41
C ALA A 227 -20.31 -3.30 50.02
N GLY A 228 -21.31 -3.51 49.16
CA GLY A 228 -22.72 -3.65 49.51
C GLY A 228 -23.54 -2.35 49.55
N ASP A 229 -22.94 -1.18 49.34
CA ASP A 229 -23.70 0.09 49.22
C ASP A 229 -24.37 0.20 47.84
N SER A 230 -25.69 0.33 47.79
CA SER A 230 -26.46 0.78 46.62
C SER A 230 -27.00 2.20 46.83
N TYR A 231 -26.81 3.09 45.86
CA TYR A 231 -27.26 4.50 45.94
C TYR A 231 -27.36 5.15 44.56
N THR A 232 -28.20 6.17 44.43
CA THR A 232 -28.23 7.03 43.25
C THR A 232 -27.24 8.19 43.40
N ALA A 233 -26.31 8.35 42.46
CA ALA A 233 -25.51 9.56 42.28
C ALA A 233 -26.24 10.51 41.32
N LYS A 234 -26.08 11.82 41.54
CA LYS A 234 -26.35 12.86 40.52
C LYS A 234 -25.00 13.27 39.93
N VAL A 235 -24.92 13.33 38.61
CA VAL A 235 -23.71 13.70 37.87
C VAL A 235 -24.14 14.60 36.72
N THR A 236 -23.53 15.78 36.64
CA THR A 236 -23.71 16.71 35.52
C THR A 236 -22.69 16.39 34.45
N PHE A 237 -23.15 16.14 33.22
CA PHE A 237 -22.24 16.06 32.07
C PHE A 237 -21.68 17.46 31.76
N PRO A 238 -20.38 17.57 31.42
CA PRO A 238 -19.80 18.81 30.93
C PRO A 238 -20.55 19.39 29.72
N ASP A 239 -20.43 20.71 29.49
CA ASP A 239 -21.00 21.39 28.32
C ASP A 239 -20.31 20.96 27.00
N ASP A 240 -19.08 20.44 27.11
CA ASP A 240 -18.21 19.93 26.03
C ASP A 240 -18.17 18.38 25.97
N TYR A 241 -19.15 17.70 26.55
CA TYR A 241 -19.21 16.23 26.51
C TYR A 241 -19.59 15.72 25.12
N GLY A 242 -18.76 14.83 24.53
CA GLY A 242 -18.83 14.41 23.13
C GLY A 242 -20.15 13.78 22.65
N ALA A 243 -21.04 13.40 23.57
CA ALA A 243 -22.43 13.07 23.26
C ALA A 243 -23.33 14.31 23.49
N GLU A 244 -23.66 15.06 22.42
CA GLU A 244 -24.55 16.25 22.48
C GLU A 244 -25.84 16.01 23.27
N HIS A 245 -26.42 14.80 23.15
CA HIS A 245 -27.67 14.45 23.80
C HIS A 245 -27.55 14.26 25.32
N LEU A 246 -26.32 14.29 25.87
CA LEU A 246 -25.98 14.24 27.28
C LEU A 246 -25.33 15.55 27.77
N ALA A 247 -24.60 16.26 26.92
CA ALA A 247 -23.88 17.51 27.25
C ALA A 247 -24.72 18.52 28.05
N GLY A 248 -24.14 19.05 29.12
CA GLY A 248 -24.78 20.02 30.03
C GLY A 248 -25.98 19.49 30.83
N LYS A 249 -26.35 18.20 30.74
CA LYS A 249 -27.49 17.62 31.46
C LYS A 249 -27.09 17.00 32.80
N GLU A 250 -28.03 17.00 33.73
CA GLU A 250 -27.92 16.23 34.97
C GLU A 250 -28.47 14.80 34.74
N ALA A 251 -27.66 13.79 35.04
CA ALA A 251 -28.05 12.39 35.03
C ALA A 251 -28.07 11.79 36.44
N ALA A 252 -28.98 10.85 36.65
CA ALA A 252 -29.07 10.02 37.84
C ALA A 252 -28.47 8.64 37.54
N PHE A 253 -27.34 8.31 38.18
CA PHE A 253 -26.71 7.00 38.08
C PHE A 253 -27.08 6.16 39.31
N ASP A 254 -27.85 5.11 39.13
CA ASP A 254 -28.10 4.10 40.17
C ASP A 254 -26.89 3.17 40.25
N ILE A 255 -26.03 3.37 41.25
CA ILE A 255 -24.75 2.65 41.46
C ILE A 255 -24.91 1.62 42.56
N THR A 256 -24.38 0.41 42.35
CA THR A 256 -24.22 -0.64 43.37
C THR A 256 -22.76 -1.06 43.46
N VAL A 257 -22.16 -0.90 44.64
CA VAL A 257 -20.77 -1.30 44.89
C VAL A 257 -20.73 -2.78 45.27
N LYS A 258 -20.22 -3.63 44.38
CA LYS A 258 -19.97 -5.06 44.64
C LYS A 258 -18.75 -5.28 45.53
N GLU A 259 -17.67 -4.54 45.26
CA GLU A 259 -16.35 -4.79 45.85
C GLU A 259 -15.57 -3.49 46.02
N VAL A 260 -14.71 -3.41 47.04
CA VAL A 260 -13.72 -2.33 47.21
C VAL A 260 -12.34 -2.99 47.37
N ARG A 261 -11.34 -2.43 46.67
CA ARG A 261 -9.94 -2.84 46.73
C ARG A 261 -9.07 -1.61 46.96
N THR A 262 -8.14 -1.68 47.92
CA THR A 262 -7.07 -0.67 48.01
C THR A 262 -6.06 -0.96 46.92
N SER A 263 -5.84 -0.03 45.99
CA SER A 263 -4.78 -0.11 45.00
C SER A 263 -3.60 0.73 45.47
N THR A 264 -2.46 0.08 45.70
CA THR A 264 -1.23 0.73 46.17
C THR A 264 -0.12 0.57 45.16
N THR A 265 0.48 1.69 44.74
CA THR A 265 1.74 1.68 43.99
C THR A 265 2.82 1.00 44.85
N PRO A 266 3.51 -0.04 44.36
CA PRO A 266 4.55 -0.71 45.12
C PRO A 266 5.73 0.23 45.41
N GLU A 267 6.47 -0.04 46.50
CA GLU A 267 7.73 0.66 46.77
C GLU A 267 8.78 0.30 45.70
N LEU A 268 9.61 1.28 45.31
CA LEU A 268 10.70 1.05 44.36
C LEU A 268 11.86 0.33 45.07
N ASN A 269 11.76 -0.99 45.18
CA ASN A 269 12.70 -1.84 45.91
C ASN A 269 13.05 -3.14 45.15
N GLU A 270 13.91 -3.96 45.75
CA GLU A 270 14.41 -5.22 45.16
C GLU A 270 13.34 -6.31 45.01
N GLU A 271 12.19 -6.19 45.68
CA GLU A 271 11.04 -7.08 45.54
C GLU A 271 10.17 -6.64 44.34
N PHE A 272 10.00 -5.32 44.16
CA PHE A 272 9.39 -4.78 42.95
C PHE A 272 10.19 -5.15 41.69
N ALA A 273 11.53 -5.02 41.70
CA ALA A 273 12.37 -5.45 40.57
C ALA A 273 12.13 -6.92 40.18
N LYS A 274 12.05 -7.81 41.19
CA LYS A 274 11.75 -9.24 41.00
C LYS A 274 10.33 -9.50 40.51
N SER A 275 9.34 -8.66 40.88
CA SER A 275 7.99 -8.72 40.31
C SER A 275 7.96 -8.41 38.82
N GLN A 276 8.90 -7.57 38.33
CA GLN A 276 9.04 -7.20 36.92
C GLN A 276 10.02 -8.12 36.16
N GLY A 277 10.59 -9.15 36.81
CA GLY A 277 11.47 -10.15 36.19
C GLY A 277 12.98 -9.84 36.24
N ALA A 278 13.42 -8.79 36.94
CA ALA A 278 14.83 -8.48 37.17
C ALA A 278 15.32 -9.02 38.53
N GLU A 279 16.59 -9.43 38.65
CA GLU A 279 17.18 -9.86 39.93
C GLU A 279 17.40 -8.66 40.88
N SER A 280 17.56 -7.44 40.35
CA SER A 280 17.80 -6.21 41.12
C SER A 280 17.26 -4.93 40.46
N LEU A 281 17.16 -3.84 41.22
CA LEU A 281 16.79 -2.50 40.71
C LEU A 281 17.75 -1.97 39.63
N ASP A 282 19.05 -2.22 39.76
CA ASP A 282 20.05 -1.76 38.79
C ASP A 282 19.96 -2.55 37.47
N GLU A 283 19.56 -3.83 37.53
CA GLU A 283 19.20 -4.62 36.35
C GLU A 283 17.87 -4.13 35.74
N LEU A 284 16.84 -3.80 36.54
CA LEU A 284 15.60 -3.22 36.04
C LEU A 284 15.86 -1.92 35.27
N ARG A 285 16.69 -1.03 35.81
CA ARG A 285 17.17 0.18 35.11
C ARG A 285 17.93 -0.14 33.83
N THR A 286 18.77 -1.17 33.84
CA THR A 286 19.49 -1.64 32.65
C THR A 286 18.51 -2.11 31.56
N MET A 287 17.54 -2.96 31.91
CA MET A 287 16.49 -3.42 31.00
C MET A 287 15.64 -2.27 30.43
N MET A 288 15.29 -1.26 31.25
CA MET A 288 14.58 -0.07 30.76
C MET A 288 15.46 0.77 29.82
N ARG A 289 16.76 0.93 30.11
CA ARG A 289 17.69 1.65 29.22
C ARG A 289 17.91 0.92 27.89
N GLU A 290 18.04 -0.41 27.90
CA GLU A 290 18.12 -1.23 26.68
C GLU A 290 16.84 -1.14 25.84
N ARG A 291 15.67 -1.13 26.49
CA ARG A 291 14.38 -0.92 25.83
C ARG A 291 14.30 0.46 25.18
N LEU A 292 14.55 1.53 25.92
CA LEU A 292 14.54 2.91 25.41
C LEU A 292 15.55 3.08 24.27
N SER A 293 16.75 2.54 24.41
CA SER A 293 17.78 2.55 23.35
C SER A 293 17.32 1.83 22.10
N SER A 294 16.59 0.71 22.22
CA SER A 294 16.04 -0.03 21.07
C SER A 294 14.93 0.75 20.37
N GLU A 295 14.03 1.37 21.15
CA GLU A 295 12.92 2.20 20.67
C GLU A 295 13.46 3.45 19.93
N TYR A 296 14.47 4.11 20.49
CA TYR A 296 15.12 5.28 19.89
C TYR A 296 15.97 4.93 18.65
N GLN A 297 16.63 3.77 18.62
CA GLN A 297 17.30 3.28 17.41
C GLN A 297 16.30 3.02 16.28
N GLN A 298 15.09 2.52 16.59
CA GLN A 298 14.03 2.34 15.60
C GLN A 298 13.52 3.68 15.06
N LEU A 299 13.23 4.67 15.93
CA LEU A 299 12.84 6.02 15.51
C LEU A 299 13.92 6.70 14.64
N SER A 300 15.19 6.64 15.07
CA SER A 300 16.32 7.17 14.30
C SER A 300 16.45 6.50 12.92
N ARG A 301 16.35 5.16 12.85
CA ARG A 301 16.42 4.42 11.58
C ARG A 301 15.23 4.73 10.67
N GLN A 302 14.02 4.90 11.23
CA GLN A 302 12.84 5.32 10.46
C GLN A 302 13.02 6.71 9.84
N ARG A 303 13.50 7.70 10.62
CA ARG A 303 13.82 9.04 10.08
C ARG A 303 14.91 8.97 9.00
N LEU A 304 16.02 8.29 9.28
CA LEU A 304 17.13 8.15 8.31
C LEU A 304 16.66 7.48 7.01
N LYS A 305 15.80 6.48 7.10
CA LYS A 305 15.14 5.83 5.95
C LYS A 305 14.23 6.81 5.20
N ARG A 306 13.35 7.56 5.89
CA ARG A 306 12.51 8.63 5.30
C ARG A 306 13.36 9.60 4.49
N THR A 307 14.34 10.25 5.13
CA THR A 307 15.21 11.24 4.47
C THR A 307 15.99 10.68 3.27
N LEU A 308 16.45 9.41 3.32
CA LEU A 308 17.04 8.76 2.16
C LEU A 308 16.03 8.60 1.01
N LEU A 309 14.87 8.01 1.29
CA LEU A 309 13.84 7.73 0.30
C LEU A 309 13.30 9.01 -0.35
N ASP A 310 13.17 10.10 0.41
CA ASP A 310 12.84 11.41 -0.11
C ASP A 310 13.92 11.94 -1.06
N GLN A 311 15.20 12.00 -0.65
CA GLN A 311 16.31 12.44 -1.51
C GLN A 311 16.43 11.61 -2.81
N LEU A 312 16.19 10.30 -2.73
CA LEU A 312 16.12 9.42 -3.90
C LEU A 312 14.95 9.81 -4.82
N SER A 313 13.75 9.97 -4.27
CA SER A 313 12.53 10.28 -5.04
C SER A 313 12.58 11.64 -5.74
N GLU A 314 13.31 12.62 -5.20
CA GLU A 314 13.53 13.92 -5.86
C GLU A 314 14.60 13.85 -6.95
N SER A 315 15.61 13.00 -6.78
CA SER A 315 16.77 12.92 -7.69
C SER A 315 16.52 12.05 -8.91
N TYR A 316 15.69 11.00 -8.80
CA TYR A 316 15.46 10.03 -9.86
C TYR A 316 14.12 10.27 -10.57
N SER A 317 14.19 10.72 -11.82
CA SER A 317 13.01 10.97 -12.66
C SER A 317 13.02 10.10 -13.91
N PHE A 318 12.15 9.09 -13.93
CA PHE A 318 11.93 8.20 -15.07
C PHE A 318 10.44 7.88 -15.24
N ALA A 319 10.09 7.34 -16.41
CA ALA A 319 8.72 6.93 -16.74
C ALA A 319 8.29 5.73 -15.89
N VAL A 320 7.07 5.79 -15.35
CA VAL A 320 6.46 4.70 -14.59
C VAL A 320 5.50 3.94 -15.51
N PRO A 321 5.44 2.59 -15.48
CA PRO A 321 4.41 1.83 -16.19
C PRO A 321 3.02 2.23 -15.66
N PRO A 322 2.11 2.77 -16.52
CA PRO A 322 0.78 3.19 -16.09
C PRO A 322 0.03 2.13 -15.29
N SER A 323 0.06 0.87 -15.72
CA SER A 323 -0.62 -0.24 -15.01
C SER A 323 -0.15 -0.46 -13.57
N LEU A 324 1.11 -0.15 -13.25
CA LEU A 324 1.60 -0.19 -11.87
C LEU A 324 1.18 1.06 -11.08
N ALA A 325 1.21 2.24 -11.70
CA ALA A 325 0.75 3.48 -11.07
C ALA A 325 -0.77 3.44 -10.77
N ASP A 326 -1.56 2.91 -11.70
CA ASP A 326 -3.00 2.68 -11.54
C ASP A 326 -3.28 1.65 -10.43
N THR A 327 -2.49 0.56 -10.36
CA THR A 327 -2.65 -0.46 -9.29
C THR A 327 -2.33 0.09 -7.89
N GLU A 328 -1.25 0.87 -7.74
CA GLU A 328 -0.91 1.53 -6.47
C GLU A 328 -1.96 2.61 -6.13
N PHE A 329 -2.43 3.37 -7.13
CA PHE A 329 -3.50 4.35 -6.95
C PHE A 329 -4.80 3.69 -6.46
N ASP A 330 -5.27 2.61 -7.09
CA ASP A 330 -6.48 1.90 -6.69
C ASP A 330 -6.32 1.31 -5.27
N SER A 331 -5.13 0.83 -4.91
CA SER A 331 -4.82 0.34 -3.55
C SER A 331 -4.94 1.46 -2.49
N ILE A 332 -4.31 2.62 -2.73
CA ILE A 332 -4.41 3.79 -1.84
C ILE A 332 -5.84 4.33 -1.80
N TRP A 333 -6.47 4.51 -2.97
CA TRP A 333 -7.81 5.07 -3.06
C TRP A 333 -8.84 4.16 -2.39
N HIS A 334 -8.67 2.84 -2.42
CA HIS A 334 -9.53 1.93 -1.69
C HIS A 334 -9.38 2.06 -0.16
N GLN A 335 -8.18 2.33 0.36
CA GLN A 335 -7.98 2.65 1.79
C GLN A 335 -8.66 3.97 2.16
N VAL A 336 -8.46 5.01 1.35
CA VAL A 336 -9.10 6.33 1.51
C VAL A 336 -10.63 6.23 1.42
N GLU A 337 -11.17 5.37 0.55
CA GLU A 337 -12.62 5.08 0.52
C GLU A 337 -13.09 4.25 1.71
N GLN A 338 -12.28 3.37 2.30
CA GLN A 338 -12.65 2.70 3.55
C GLN A 338 -12.68 3.68 4.73
N GLU A 339 -11.75 4.64 4.79
CA GLU A 339 -11.73 5.70 5.81
C GLU A 339 -12.90 6.68 5.62
N LEU A 340 -13.10 7.22 4.42
CA LEU A 340 -14.18 8.17 4.11
C LEU A 340 -15.60 7.59 4.22
N ASN A 341 -15.75 6.25 4.13
CA ASN A 341 -17.04 5.56 4.29
C ASN A 341 -17.11 4.76 5.61
N GLN A 342 -16.11 4.83 6.49
CA GLN A 342 -16.24 4.31 7.85
C GLN A 342 -17.20 5.23 8.62
N PRO A 343 -18.24 4.71 9.28
CA PRO A 343 -18.83 5.42 10.39
C PRO A 343 -17.79 5.43 11.51
N HIS A 344 -17.26 6.60 11.86
CA HIS A 344 -16.46 6.74 13.08
C HIS A 344 -17.38 6.47 14.27
N ASP A 345 -17.09 5.44 15.07
CA ASP A 345 -17.75 5.27 16.36
C ASP A 345 -17.44 6.49 17.24
N HIS A 346 -18.48 7.13 17.76
CA HIS A 346 -18.43 8.46 18.39
C HIS A 346 -17.82 8.46 19.82
N ASP A 347 -16.82 7.62 20.08
CA ASP A 347 -16.15 7.47 21.39
C ASP A 347 -15.03 8.50 21.63
N HIS A 348 -14.69 9.31 20.62
CA HIS A 348 -13.67 10.36 20.72
C HIS A 348 -14.30 11.71 20.38
N GLY A 349 -14.59 12.49 21.43
CA GLY A 349 -15.24 13.80 21.33
C GLY A 349 -14.30 14.89 20.86
N ASP A 350 -14.17 15.06 19.54
CA ASP A 350 -13.59 16.22 18.88
C ASP A 350 -14.53 16.62 17.73
N ASP A 351 -14.95 17.89 17.69
CA ASP A 351 -15.94 18.58 16.81
C ASP A 351 -16.94 17.76 15.95
N ASP A 352 -18.25 18.09 16.06
CA ASP A 352 -19.26 17.80 15.03
C ASP A 352 -19.05 18.65 13.77
N GLN A 353 -17.97 18.36 13.05
CA GLN A 353 -17.93 18.54 11.60
C GLN A 353 -18.44 17.25 10.95
N GLY A 354 -19.72 16.96 11.19
CA GLY A 354 -20.39 15.77 10.68
C GLY A 354 -20.17 15.58 9.17
N HIS A 355 -20.11 14.32 8.73
CA HIS A 355 -19.71 13.90 7.39
C HIS A 355 -20.58 14.50 6.26
N GLU A 356 -20.35 15.76 5.89
CA GLU A 356 -20.86 16.36 4.67
C GLU A 356 -20.23 15.57 3.50
N PRO A 357 -21.03 14.87 2.67
CA PRO A 357 -20.49 13.86 1.76
C PRO A 357 -19.57 14.52 0.74
N VAL A 358 -18.26 14.21 0.83
CA VAL A 358 -17.20 14.82 0.03
C VAL A 358 -17.63 14.89 -1.43
N SER A 359 -17.78 16.13 -1.93
CA SER A 359 -18.42 16.41 -3.22
C SER A 359 -17.66 15.74 -4.36
N ASP A 360 -18.37 15.42 -5.45
CA ASP A 360 -17.76 14.79 -6.63
C ASP A 360 -16.56 15.60 -7.15
N GLU A 361 -16.63 16.94 -7.09
CA GLU A 361 -15.53 17.83 -7.46
C GLU A 361 -14.32 17.67 -6.52
N LYS A 362 -14.52 17.63 -5.19
CA LYS A 362 -13.42 17.44 -4.22
C LYS A 362 -12.86 16.00 -4.25
N ARG A 363 -13.71 14.99 -4.50
CA ARG A 363 -13.27 13.60 -4.72
C ARG A 363 -12.33 13.48 -5.93
N GLU A 364 -12.65 14.11 -7.06
CA GLU A 364 -11.76 14.07 -8.23
C GLU A 364 -10.47 14.88 -8.02
N GLU A 365 -10.49 16.00 -7.27
CA GLU A 365 -9.25 16.68 -6.84
C GLU A 365 -8.35 15.75 -6.03
N MET A 366 -8.89 15.09 -5.00
CA MET A 366 -8.14 14.13 -4.17
C MET A 366 -7.56 12.98 -5.01
N LYS A 367 -8.29 12.48 -6.02
CA LYS A 367 -7.78 11.40 -6.89
C LYS A 367 -6.53 11.80 -7.67
N ASP A 368 -6.46 13.02 -8.21
CA ASP A 368 -5.26 13.47 -8.95
C ASP A 368 -4.05 13.69 -8.02
N GLU A 369 -4.29 14.05 -6.75
CA GLU A 369 -3.26 14.07 -5.70
C GLU A 369 -2.78 12.65 -5.36
N TYR A 370 -3.69 11.70 -5.10
CA TYR A 370 -3.34 10.31 -4.81
C TYR A 370 -2.69 9.59 -6.00
N ARG A 371 -3.03 9.91 -7.26
CA ARG A 371 -2.29 9.48 -8.45
C ARG A 371 -0.83 9.96 -8.43
N THR A 372 -0.61 11.22 -8.03
CA THR A 372 0.74 11.79 -7.91
C THR A 372 1.54 11.09 -6.80
N ILE A 373 0.89 10.71 -5.70
CA ILE A 373 1.50 9.90 -4.61
C ILE A 373 1.82 8.48 -5.10
N ALA A 374 0.89 7.82 -5.79
CA ALA A 374 1.08 6.49 -6.38
C ALA A 374 2.25 6.46 -7.37
N GLU A 375 2.31 7.43 -8.29
CA GLU A 375 3.46 7.61 -9.19
C GLU A 375 4.79 7.76 -8.43
N ARG A 376 4.82 8.53 -7.33
CA ARG A 376 6.03 8.71 -6.51
C ARG A 376 6.45 7.40 -5.85
N ARG A 377 5.50 6.66 -5.25
CA ARG A 377 5.73 5.36 -4.60
C ARG A 377 6.22 4.31 -5.59
N VAL A 378 5.53 4.12 -6.71
CA VAL A 378 5.92 3.13 -7.74
C VAL A 378 7.28 3.49 -8.35
N ARG A 379 7.56 4.76 -8.63
CA ARG A 379 8.89 5.19 -9.12
C ARG A 379 10.00 4.84 -8.10
N LEU A 380 9.75 5.07 -6.81
CA LEU A 380 10.69 4.73 -5.75
C LEU A 380 10.87 3.20 -5.61
N GLY A 381 9.77 2.43 -5.58
CA GLY A 381 9.80 0.97 -5.51
C GLY A 381 10.51 0.32 -6.71
N LEU A 382 10.31 0.85 -7.92
CA LEU A 382 11.03 0.41 -9.12
C LEU A 382 12.54 0.70 -9.03
N LEU A 383 12.93 1.86 -8.49
CA LEU A 383 14.34 2.19 -8.25
C LEU A 383 14.96 1.21 -7.24
N LEU A 384 14.32 1.00 -6.08
CA LEU A 384 14.81 0.07 -5.06
C LEU A 384 14.87 -1.38 -5.57
N SER A 385 13.88 -1.80 -6.38
CA SER A 385 13.88 -3.12 -7.03
C SER A 385 15.06 -3.30 -7.97
N GLU A 386 15.39 -2.31 -8.80
CA GLU A 386 16.52 -2.41 -9.72
C GLU A 386 17.88 -2.27 -9.01
N VAL A 387 17.98 -1.51 -7.91
CA VAL A 387 19.16 -1.53 -7.02
C VAL A 387 19.34 -2.92 -6.40
N GLY A 388 18.27 -3.51 -5.84
CA GLY A 388 18.28 -4.86 -5.30
C GLY A 388 18.74 -5.90 -6.34
N ARG A 389 18.23 -5.80 -7.57
CA ARG A 389 18.63 -6.64 -8.70
C ARG A 389 20.08 -6.43 -9.13
N ALA A 390 20.58 -5.19 -9.11
CA ALA A 390 21.95 -4.86 -9.50
C ALA A 390 23.00 -5.33 -8.49
N HIS A 391 22.64 -5.40 -7.21
CA HIS A 391 23.49 -5.86 -6.11
C HIS A 391 23.24 -7.32 -5.67
N ASP A 392 22.36 -8.06 -6.36
CA ASP A 392 21.90 -9.42 -6.00
C ASP A 392 21.40 -9.54 -4.54
N ILE A 393 20.64 -8.54 -4.10
CA ILE A 393 20.06 -8.49 -2.75
C ILE A 393 18.85 -9.42 -2.72
N GLN A 394 18.97 -10.46 -1.89
CA GLN A 394 17.92 -11.46 -1.67
C GLN A 394 17.56 -11.50 -0.18
N VAL A 395 16.29 -11.80 0.11
CA VAL A 395 15.80 -12.08 1.47
C VAL A 395 16.18 -13.51 1.84
N THR A 396 16.83 -13.68 2.98
CA THR A 396 17.34 -14.98 3.45
C THR A 396 16.29 -15.72 4.30
N PRO A 397 16.39 -17.06 4.43
CA PRO A 397 15.56 -17.83 5.35
C PRO A 397 15.67 -17.32 6.80
N GLU A 398 16.85 -16.85 7.19
CA GLU A 398 17.14 -16.26 8.50
C GLU A 398 16.39 -14.94 8.72
N ASP A 399 16.35 -14.03 7.72
CA ASP A 399 15.56 -12.79 7.83
C ASP A 399 14.07 -13.10 8.00
N MET A 400 13.54 -14.02 7.17
CA MET A 400 12.13 -14.45 7.25
C MET A 400 11.81 -15.07 8.61
N GLN A 401 12.73 -15.87 9.17
CA GLN A 401 12.56 -16.45 10.49
C GLN A 401 12.51 -15.39 11.58
N GLN A 402 13.37 -14.36 11.53
CA GLN A 402 13.34 -13.27 12.52
C GLN A 402 12.05 -12.46 12.42
N ALA A 403 11.65 -12.02 11.22
CA ALA A 403 10.43 -11.23 11.04
C ALA A 403 9.16 -11.99 11.49
N VAL A 404 9.08 -13.31 11.26
CA VAL A 404 7.97 -14.14 11.76
C VAL A 404 8.03 -14.29 13.29
N ILE A 405 9.21 -14.34 13.91
CA ILE A 405 9.37 -14.33 15.38
C ILE A 405 8.98 -12.97 15.97
N GLU A 406 9.37 -11.87 15.36
CA GLU A 406 9.01 -10.50 15.79
C GLU A 406 7.50 -10.26 15.68
N ARG A 407 6.89 -10.71 14.58
CA ARG A 407 5.43 -10.67 14.41
C ARG A 407 4.73 -11.58 15.41
N ALA A 408 5.27 -12.76 15.71
CA ALA A 408 4.70 -13.65 16.73
C ALA A 408 4.79 -13.08 18.16
N ARG A 409 5.87 -12.36 18.51
CA ARG A 409 6.00 -11.65 19.81
C ARG A 409 4.92 -10.59 20.05
N GLN A 410 4.28 -10.08 19.00
CA GLN A 410 3.17 -9.12 19.08
C GLN A 410 1.84 -9.79 19.51
N PHE A 411 1.78 -11.14 19.54
CA PHE A 411 0.59 -11.90 19.98
C PHE A 411 0.94 -12.92 21.08
N PRO A 412 1.22 -12.46 22.32
CA PRO A 412 1.57 -13.34 23.44
C PRO A 412 0.54 -14.45 23.69
N GLY A 413 1.02 -15.67 23.89
CA GLY A 413 0.18 -16.88 24.06
C GLY A 413 -0.43 -17.44 22.77
N GLN A 414 -0.18 -16.82 21.61
CA GLN A 414 -0.63 -17.29 20.29
C GLN A 414 0.52 -17.47 19.29
N GLU A 415 1.77 -17.37 19.73
CA GLU A 415 2.99 -17.32 18.91
C GLU A 415 3.08 -18.51 17.95
N ALA A 416 2.76 -19.71 18.44
CA ALA A 416 2.76 -20.93 17.64
C ALA A 416 1.68 -20.95 16.54
N MET A 417 0.56 -20.24 16.71
CA MET A 417 -0.46 -20.09 15.67
C MET A 417 -0.03 -19.06 14.63
N VAL A 418 0.62 -17.95 15.05
CA VAL A 418 1.18 -16.95 14.12
C VAL A 418 2.27 -17.58 13.24
N VAL A 419 3.21 -18.32 13.83
CA VAL A 419 4.26 -19.04 13.09
C VAL A 419 3.64 -20.04 12.10
N LYS A 420 2.60 -20.78 12.49
CA LYS A 420 1.90 -21.73 11.62
C LYS A 420 1.15 -21.03 10.47
N TYR A 421 0.52 -19.89 10.73
CA TYR A 421 -0.16 -19.08 9.72
C TYR A 421 0.81 -18.64 8.61
N TYR A 422 1.98 -18.11 8.97
CA TYR A 422 3.02 -17.75 8.00
C TYR A 422 3.63 -18.97 7.27
N GLN A 423 3.63 -20.16 7.87
CA GLN A 423 4.08 -21.39 7.17
C GLN A 423 3.07 -21.93 6.17
N GLU A 424 1.77 -21.72 6.39
CA GLU A 424 0.68 -22.26 5.55
C GLU A 424 0.15 -21.25 4.51
N ASN A 425 0.33 -19.95 4.72
CA ASN A 425 -0.13 -18.89 3.81
C ASN A 425 1.02 -18.22 3.04
N GLN A 426 1.13 -18.53 1.74
CA GLN A 426 2.12 -17.90 0.85
C GLN A 426 1.91 -16.39 0.63
N GLN A 427 0.69 -15.86 0.76
CA GLN A 427 0.45 -14.43 0.63
C GLN A 427 1.03 -13.66 1.83
N ALA A 428 0.83 -14.17 3.04
CA ALA A 428 1.42 -13.62 4.26
C ALA A 428 2.97 -13.65 4.23
N ILE A 429 3.58 -14.67 3.60
CA ILE A 429 5.03 -14.69 3.36
C ILE A 429 5.43 -13.51 2.47
N GLN A 430 4.69 -13.23 1.38
CA GLN A 430 5.00 -12.15 0.44
C GLN A 430 4.85 -10.76 1.10
N GLU A 431 3.80 -10.55 1.91
CA GLU A 431 3.58 -9.34 2.71
C GLU A 431 4.78 -9.01 3.62
N VAL A 432 5.41 -10.03 4.21
CA VAL A 432 6.60 -9.87 5.07
C VAL A 432 7.90 -9.80 4.26
N THR A 433 7.96 -10.41 3.07
CA THR A 433 9.17 -10.42 2.22
C THR A 433 9.49 -9.03 1.68
N ALA A 434 8.49 -8.25 1.26
CA ALA A 434 8.73 -6.96 0.61
C ALA A 434 9.39 -5.90 1.53
N PRO A 435 8.92 -5.66 2.78
CA PRO A 435 9.59 -4.74 3.70
C PRO A 435 11.02 -5.15 4.04
N ILE A 436 11.30 -6.45 4.18
CA ILE A 436 12.67 -6.94 4.44
C ILE A 436 13.59 -6.67 3.26
N LEU A 437 13.11 -6.89 2.03
CA LEU A 437 13.88 -6.59 0.82
C LEU A 437 14.15 -5.08 0.71
N GLU A 438 13.15 -4.25 1.00
CA GLU A 438 13.27 -2.79 1.01
C GLU A 438 14.32 -2.32 2.03
N ASP A 439 14.27 -2.83 3.27
CA ASP A 439 15.25 -2.52 4.32
C ASP A 439 16.68 -2.95 3.91
N ARG A 440 16.84 -4.16 3.35
CA ARG A 440 18.17 -4.65 2.89
C ARG A 440 18.70 -3.83 1.70
N VAL A 441 17.83 -3.32 0.83
CA VAL A 441 18.22 -2.36 -0.23
C VAL A 441 18.61 -1.01 0.36
N VAL A 442 17.83 -0.49 1.31
CA VAL A 442 18.13 0.77 2.03
C VAL A 442 19.48 0.67 2.74
N ASP A 443 19.73 -0.39 3.49
CA ASP A 443 21.01 -0.61 4.18
C ASP A 443 22.17 -0.67 3.18
N GLN A 444 22.02 -1.36 2.04
CA GLN A 444 23.04 -1.39 0.98
C GLN A 444 23.29 -0.02 0.34
N ILE A 445 22.26 0.83 0.20
CA ILE A 445 22.43 2.23 -0.24
C ILE A 445 23.15 3.05 0.85
N LEU A 446 22.79 2.87 2.12
CA LEU A 446 23.43 3.56 3.26
C LEU A 446 24.93 3.24 3.38
N THR A 447 25.41 2.07 2.93
CA THR A 447 26.87 1.80 2.83
C THR A 447 27.62 2.67 1.81
N GLN A 448 26.90 3.37 0.92
CA GLN A 448 27.47 4.10 -0.22
C GLN A 448 27.27 5.63 -0.15
N VAL A 449 26.33 6.13 0.67
CA VAL A 449 26.10 7.58 0.88
C VAL A 449 27.13 8.21 1.82
N LYS A 450 27.19 9.54 1.87
CA LYS A 450 27.93 10.26 2.92
C LYS A 450 27.09 10.34 4.20
N LEU A 451 27.21 9.34 5.06
CA LEU A 451 26.58 9.36 6.39
C LEU A 451 27.45 10.16 7.38
N SER A 452 26.83 11.05 8.14
CA SER A 452 27.39 11.67 9.35
C SER A 452 26.49 11.40 10.54
N GLU A 453 27.06 11.25 11.73
CA GLU A 453 26.29 10.97 12.95
C GLU A 453 26.32 12.17 13.89
N ARG A 454 25.16 12.49 14.49
CA ARG A 454 25.02 13.53 15.51
C ARG A 454 24.18 12.99 16.67
N THR A 455 24.74 13.05 17.87
CA THR A 455 23.99 12.77 19.10
C THR A 455 23.08 13.94 19.42
N VAL A 456 21.82 13.66 19.76
CA VAL A 456 20.79 14.65 20.11
C VAL A 456 20.01 14.19 21.35
N SER A 457 19.37 15.13 22.05
CA SER A 457 18.38 14.76 23.06
C SER A 457 17.08 14.26 22.40
N PRO A 458 16.27 13.44 23.08
CA PRO A 458 14.96 13.01 22.55
C PRO A 458 14.04 14.19 22.26
N GLN A 459 14.06 15.25 23.08
CA GLN A 459 13.31 16.48 22.78
C GLN A 459 13.80 17.13 21.48
N GLU A 460 15.12 17.27 21.27
CA GLU A 460 15.66 17.82 20.02
C GLU A 460 15.32 16.94 18.81
N PHE A 461 15.34 15.60 18.97
CA PHE A 461 14.92 14.67 17.92
C PHE A 461 13.46 14.89 17.51
N PHE A 462 12.54 14.98 18.48
CA PHE A 462 11.13 15.21 18.19
C PHE A 462 10.86 16.63 17.66
N ASP A 463 11.58 17.65 18.13
CA ASP A 463 11.48 19.01 17.58
C ASP A 463 11.93 19.03 16.10
N ILE A 464 12.99 18.29 15.74
CA ILE A 464 13.46 18.14 14.35
C ILE A 464 12.45 17.33 13.51
N GLU A 465 12.00 16.16 13.97
CA GLU A 465 11.08 15.31 13.19
C GLU A 465 9.73 16.00 12.96
N ASN A 466 9.21 16.74 13.96
CA ASN A 466 8.00 17.55 13.79
C ASN A 466 8.20 18.70 12.80
N ALA A 467 9.38 19.33 12.78
CA ALA A 467 9.71 20.37 11.79
C ALA A 467 9.83 19.79 10.37
N ASP A 468 10.52 18.67 10.19
CA ASP A 468 10.64 17.97 8.90
C ASP A 468 9.25 17.55 8.37
N ILE A 469 8.36 17.05 9.24
CA ILE A 469 6.98 16.66 8.88
C ILE A 469 6.10 17.90 8.57
N ALA A 470 6.34 19.04 9.23
CA ALA A 470 5.65 20.29 8.92
C ALA A 470 6.09 20.87 7.57
N ASP A 471 7.38 20.85 7.27
CA ASP A 471 7.94 21.26 5.97
C ASP A 471 7.42 20.35 4.84
N ASP A 472 7.30 19.03 5.04
CA ASP A 472 6.68 18.09 4.09
C ASP A 472 5.20 18.45 3.80
N LYS A 473 4.44 18.81 4.84
CA LYS A 473 3.03 19.25 4.71
C LYS A 473 2.91 20.60 4.01
N GLU A 474 3.70 21.62 4.40
CA GLU A 474 3.74 22.90 3.69
C GLU A 474 4.20 22.72 2.23
N ALA A 475 5.13 21.81 1.95
CA ALA A 475 5.57 21.49 0.59
C ALA A 475 4.48 20.78 -0.25
N ALA A 476 3.55 20.04 0.39
CA ALA A 476 2.36 19.50 -0.26
C ALA A 476 1.32 20.60 -0.54
N GLU A 477 0.93 21.38 0.47
CA GLU A 477 0.00 22.51 0.31
C GLU A 477 0.51 23.58 -0.68
N ALA A 478 1.82 23.83 -0.73
CA ALA A 478 2.43 24.75 -1.68
C ALA A 478 2.52 24.19 -3.12
N LYS A 479 2.22 22.90 -3.33
CA LYS A 479 1.96 22.29 -4.65
C LYS A 479 0.46 22.41 -4.99
N GLU A 480 -0.44 22.05 -4.07
CA GLU A 480 -1.90 22.23 -4.17
C GLU A 480 -2.27 23.68 -4.55
N LYS A 481 -1.74 24.67 -3.81
CA LYS A 481 -2.07 26.09 -3.96
C LYS A 481 -1.46 26.77 -5.20
N LYS A 482 -0.80 26.02 -6.12
CA LYS A 482 -0.35 26.54 -7.42
C LYS A 482 -1.42 26.31 -8.50
N PRO A 483 -2.18 27.34 -8.93
CA PRO A 483 -3.27 27.16 -9.88
C PRO A 483 -2.77 26.61 -11.22
N ALA A 484 -3.34 25.47 -11.64
CA ALA A 484 -3.03 24.81 -12.91
C ALA A 484 -3.03 25.80 -14.08
N LYS A 485 -1.89 25.90 -14.80
CA LYS A 485 -1.70 26.87 -15.88
C LYS A 485 -2.61 26.55 -17.06
N LYS A 486 -3.79 27.19 -17.08
CA LYS A 486 -4.83 27.11 -18.13
C LYS A 486 -4.22 26.99 -19.53
N ALA A 487 -4.59 25.92 -20.23
CA ALA A 487 -4.11 25.60 -21.57
C ALA A 487 -4.20 26.82 -22.51
N ALA A 488 -3.04 27.27 -22.99
CA ALA A 488 -2.94 28.48 -23.81
C ALA A 488 -3.56 28.25 -25.19
N LYS A 489 -4.78 28.79 -25.40
CA LYS A 489 -5.49 28.73 -26.68
C LYS A 489 -4.61 29.23 -27.84
N LYS A 490 -4.61 28.48 -28.95
CA LYS A 490 -3.97 28.86 -30.22
C LYS A 490 -4.40 30.28 -30.64
N ALA A 491 -3.42 31.14 -30.87
CA ALA A 491 -3.55 32.38 -31.64
C ALA A 491 -2.45 32.41 -32.73
N PRO A 492 -2.69 33.01 -33.91
CA PRO A 492 -1.94 32.68 -35.12
C PRO A 492 -0.58 33.39 -35.26
N ALA A 493 0.38 32.69 -35.86
CA ALA A 493 1.72 33.19 -36.12
C ALA A 493 1.74 34.44 -37.03
N LYS A 494 2.51 35.46 -36.63
CA LYS A 494 2.69 36.71 -37.38
C LYS A 494 4.18 37.01 -37.55
N LYS A 495 4.61 37.33 -38.78
CA LYS A 495 6.02 37.49 -39.15
C LYS A 495 6.71 38.69 -38.45
N ALA A 496 7.86 38.43 -37.82
CA ALA A 496 8.99 39.35 -37.71
C ALA A 496 10.28 38.51 -37.85
N ALA A 497 11.07 38.62 -38.92
CA ALA A 497 11.95 39.75 -39.27
C ALA A 497 13.25 39.84 -38.43
N ALA A 498 13.95 38.72 -38.25
CA ALA A 498 15.33 38.70 -37.74
C ALA A 498 16.28 39.49 -38.66
N LYS A 499 17.25 40.21 -38.08
CA LYS A 499 18.14 41.11 -38.83
C LYS A 499 19.58 41.09 -38.29
N LYS A 500 20.54 40.89 -39.19
CA LYS A 500 22.02 41.03 -39.04
C LYS A 500 22.75 40.08 -38.06
N ALA A 501 23.48 39.14 -38.67
CA ALA A 501 24.92 38.99 -38.45
C ALA A 501 25.64 39.00 -39.83
N THR A 502 26.92 39.39 -39.89
CA THR A 502 27.72 39.60 -41.12
C THR A 502 29.09 38.92 -41.01
N ALA A 503 29.76 38.36 -42.03
CA ALA A 503 29.39 38.09 -43.44
C ALA A 503 29.95 36.72 -43.97
N LYS A 504 30.92 36.49 -44.89
CA LYS A 504 31.82 37.33 -45.72
C LYS A 504 32.46 36.52 -46.91
N LYS A 505 31.82 36.45 -48.09
CA LYS A 505 32.27 35.78 -49.37
C LYS A 505 32.28 34.23 -49.34
N ALA A 506 32.29 33.48 -50.47
CA ALA A 506 32.38 33.83 -51.91
C ALA A 506 31.30 33.10 -52.75
N ALA A 507 31.25 33.30 -54.09
CA ALA A 507 30.15 32.84 -54.95
C ALA A 507 30.61 32.10 -56.24
N ALA A 508 29.85 31.08 -56.66
CA ALA A 508 30.00 30.42 -57.96
C ALA A 508 28.68 29.87 -58.57
N LYS A 509 28.23 30.55 -59.64
CA LYS A 509 27.40 30.13 -60.80
C LYS A 509 26.55 28.82 -60.78
N LYS A 510 25.25 29.02 -61.06
CA LYS A 510 24.39 28.35 -62.09
C LYS A 510 24.37 26.81 -62.22
N SER A 511 23.16 26.24 -62.10
CA SER A 511 22.46 25.57 -63.23
C SER A 511 20.94 25.53 -62.99
N THR A 512 20.13 25.43 -64.05
CA THR A 512 18.64 25.47 -63.96
C THR A 512 17.95 24.56 -64.98
N ALA A 513 17.19 23.56 -64.50
CA ALA A 513 16.08 22.91 -65.20
C ALA A 513 15.18 22.25 -64.13
N LYS A 514 13.84 22.37 -64.03
CA LYS A 514 12.73 22.69 -64.96
C LYS A 514 12.16 21.49 -65.75
N LYS A 515 11.28 20.69 -65.11
CA LYS A 515 10.09 20.14 -65.79
C LYS A 515 8.96 19.71 -64.83
N ALA A 516 7.74 20.01 -65.26
CA ALA A 516 6.43 19.45 -64.90
C ALA A 516 5.58 19.56 -66.22
N PRO A 517 4.23 19.46 -66.29
CA PRO A 517 3.22 18.85 -65.41
C PRO A 517 2.16 17.96 -66.16
N ALA A 518 1.29 17.24 -65.43
CA ALA A 518 -0.08 16.82 -65.84
C ALA A 518 -0.88 16.40 -64.57
N LYS A 519 -2.16 16.74 -64.27
CA LYS A 519 -3.47 16.62 -64.99
C LYS A 519 -3.95 15.16 -65.10
N LYS A 520 -5.18 14.72 -64.74
CA LYS A 520 -6.50 15.31 -64.31
C LYS A 520 -7.11 14.42 -63.17
N ALA A 521 -8.00 14.82 -62.24
CA ALA A 521 -9.46 15.09 -62.29
C ALA A 521 -10.34 14.06 -63.06
N ALA A 522 -11.50 13.54 -62.58
CA ALA A 522 -12.19 13.52 -61.26
C ALA A 522 -13.15 12.26 -61.16
N LYS A 523 -14.45 12.16 -60.80
CA LYS A 523 -15.57 13.12 -60.60
C LYS A 523 -16.92 12.49 -60.05
N LYS A 524 -17.28 12.69 -58.76
CA LYS A 524 -18.66 12.67 -58.15
C LYS A 524 -19.49 11.36 -57.95
N LYS A 525 -20.30 11.37 -56.85
CA LYS A 525 -21.62 10.69 -56.59
C LYS A 525 -21.63 9.14 -56.39
N ALA A 526 -22.57 8.53 -55.63
CA ALA A 526 -23.55 9.01 -54.62
C ALA A 526 -24.19 7.83 -53.82
N ALA A 527 -24.79 8.13 -52.66
CA ALA A 527 -25.77 7.32 -51.91
C ALA A 527 -27.22 7.59 -52.45
N PRO A 528 -28.34 6.99 -51.95
CA PRO A 528 -28.53 6.22 -50.68
C PRO A 528 -29.50 4.99 -50.76
N SER A 529 -29.93 4.51 -49.57
CA SER A 529 -31.16 3.70 -49.31
C SER A 529 -31.15 2.20 -49.70
N LYS A 530 -31.86 1.28 -49.03
CA LYS A 530 -32.63 1.29 -47.76
C LYS A 530 -32.97 -0.16 -47.31
N ASP A 531 -33.27 -0.31 -46.00
CA ASP A 531 -34.22 -1.24 -45.34
C ASP A 531 -34.07 -2.80 -45.42
N ASP A 532 -34.67 -3.43 -44.39
CA ASP A 532 -35.21 -4.80 -44.23
C ASP A 532 -34.29 -6.05 -44.32
N GLU A 533 -34.59 -7.19 -43.66
CA GLU A 533 -35.32 -7.52 -42.40
C GLU A 533 -35.12 -9.04 -42.12
N ALA A 534 -34.58 -9.43 -40.94
CA ALA A 534 -34.67 -10.76 -40.30
C ALA A 534 -33.75 -10.83 -39.06
#